data_AF-A0A519SPC6-F1
#
_entry.id   AF-A0A519SPC6-F1
#
_cell.length_a   1.000
_cell.length_b   1.000
_cell.length_c   1.000
_cell.angle_alpha   90.00
_cell.angle_beta   90.00
_cell.angle_gamma   90.00
#
_symmetry.space_group_name_H-M   'P 1'
#
loop_
_entity.id
_entity.type
_entity.pdbx_description
1 polymer ?
#
loop_
_entity_poly.entity_id
_entity_poly.type
_entity_poly.pdbx_seq_one_letter_code
_entity_poly.pdbx_strand_id
1 'polypeptide(L)'
;MKRRDFVGLTGLATGALLLPHFPGLGGNLVDPARLLEPGLDVMQKKRLADAALTAARAAGASYADVRIGRYLNQSIFTREKQVQSIASGESFGAGVRVLAGGSWGFAATNDVSDKGLAKAAQLAVAMAKANAKIQKEPVQLAAQRGYGEVSWRTPIRQNAFEVPVAQKADLLLAANAQALANGANFVNSSLFQINEQKYFASTDGSYIDQDVHRIWPTFSVTAIDRASGKFKTRDALSAP
;
A
#
# COMPACT_ATOMS: atom_id res chain seq x y z
N MET A 1 -12.84 -33.16 30.48
CA MET A 1 -13.04 -32.05 29.51
C MET A 1 -13.88 -32.58 28.36
N LYS A 2 -15.07 -32.00 28.09
CA LYS A 2 -16.00 -32.55 27.08
C LYS A 2 -15.42 -32.32 25.68
N ARG A 3 -15.44 -33.35 24.81
CA ARG A 3 -14.94 -33.27 23.42
C ARG A 3 -15.47 -32.07 22.64
N ARG A 4 -16.71 -31.65 22.92
CA ARG A 4 -17.37 -30.50 22.28
C ARG A 4 -16.70 -29.18 22.63
N ASP A 5 -16.21 -29.03 23.86
CA ASP A 5 -15.56 -27.80 24.32
C ASP A 5 -14.11 -27.75 23.80
N PHE A 6 -13.44 -28.90 23.70
CA PHE A 6 -12.09 -29.00 23.12
C PHE A 6 -12.10 -28.67 21.61
N VAL A 7 -13.05 -29.19 20.84
CA VAL A 7 -13.19 -28.88 19.40
C VAL A 7 -13.61 -27.42 19.18
N GLY A 8 -14.46 -26.86 20.05
CA GLY A 8 -14.81 -25.43 20.01
C GLY A 8 -13.62 -24.51 20.27
N LEU A 9 -12.82 -24.81 21.31
CA LEU A 9 -11.63 -24.02 21.65
C LEU A 9 -10.50 -24.16 20.62
N THR A 10 -10.25 -25.39 20.15
CA THR A 10 -9.23 -25.63 19.11
C THR A 10 -9.66 -25.07 17.75
N GLY A 11 -10.96 -25.13 17.41
CA GLY A 11 -11.50 -24.49 16.21
C GLY A 11 -11.35 -22.96 16.22
N LEU A 12 -11.61 -22.30 17.36
CA LEU A 12 -11.42 -20.85 17.52
C LEU A 12 -9.94 -20.44 17.54
N ALA A 13 -9.08 -21.20 18.23
CA ALA A 13 -7.64 -20.92 18.28
C ALA A 13 -6.95 -21.14 16.92
N THR A 14 -7.34 -22.20 16.19
CA THR A 14 -6.80 -22.49 14.86
C THR A 14 -7.39 -21.54 13.81
N GLY A 15 -8.65 -21.12 13.97
CA GLY A 15 -9.27 -20.10 13.12
C GLY A 15 -8.56 -18.75 13.19
N ALA A 16 -8.07 -18.34 14.36
CA ALA A 16 -7.28 -17.11 14.52
C ALA A 16 -5.85 -17.21 13.94
N LEU A 17 -5.27 -18.41 13.92
CA LEU A 17 -3.91 -18.67 13.40
C LEU A 17 -3.88 -18.97 11.88
N LEU A 18 -5.01 -19.40 11.31
CA LEU A 18 -5.16 -19.77 9.90
C LEU A 18 -6.11 -18.84 9.14
N LEU A 19 -6.38 -17.62 9.64
CA LEU A 19 -6.80 -16.59 8.72
C LEU A 19 -5.65 -16.43 7.73
N PRO A 20 -5.78 -16.83 6.44
CA PRO A 20 -4.94 -16.22 5.42
C PRO A 20 -5.05 -14.73 5.69
N HIS A 21 -3.93 -14.03 5.62
CA HIS A 21 -3.93 -12.57 5.65
C HIS A 21 -5.09 -12.14 4.79
N PHE A 22 -6.19 -11.68 5.41
CA PHE A 22 -7.27 -11.09 4.66
C PHE A 22 -6.55 -10.07 3.78
N PRO A 23 -6.83 -10.01 2.48
CA PRO A 23 -6.11 -9.13 1.57
C PRO A 23 -6.52 -7.69 1.85
N GLY A 24 -6.21 -7.19 3.06
CA GLY A 24 -5.96 -5.80 3.30
C GLY A 24 -4.71 -5.50 2.50
N LEU A 25 -4.92 -4.77 1.41
CA LEU A 25 -4.01 -3.73 0.91
C LEU A 25 -2.65 -3.79 1.61
N GLY A 26 -1.71 -4.59 1.07
CA GLY A 26 -0.59 -5.18 1.82
C GLY A 26 0.13 -4.28 2.84
N GLY A 27 0.62 -4.90 3.92
CA GLY A 27 1.32 -4.22 5.03
C GLY A 27 1.09 -4.94 6.36
N ASN A 28 1.71 -4.44 7.43
CA ASN A 28 1.49 -4.91 8.79
C ASN A 28 0.31 -4.16 9.42
N LEU A 29 -0.51 -4.85 10.21
CA LEU A 29 -1.53 -4.19 11.02
C LEU A 29 -0.88 -3.31 12.09
N VAL A 30 -1.39 -2.09 12.26
CA VAL A 30 -0.84 -1.09 13.17
C VAL A 30 -1.94 -0.38 13.95
N ASP A 31 -1.58 0.20 15.09
CA ASP A 31 -2.47 1.12 15.81
C ASP A 31 -2.80 2.34 14.93
N PRO A 32 -4.06 2.82 14.90
CA PRO A 32 -4.44 3.99 14.11
C PRO A 32 -3.58 5.24 14.36
N ALA A 33 -3.03 5.42 15.57
CA ALA A 33 -2.12 6.52 15.89
C ALA A 33 -0.83 6.49 15.05
N ARG A 34 -0.38 5.30 14.61
CA ARG A 34 0.78 5.14 13.72
C ARG A 34 0.61 5.84 12.38
N LEU A 35 -0.64 5.99 11.91
CA LEU A 35 -0.95 6.68 10.65
C LEU A 35 -0.74 8.20 10.73
N LEU A 36 -0.62 8.75 11.94
CA LEU A 36 -0.40 10.17 12.21
C LEU A 36 1.08 10.48 12.52
N GLU A 37 1.88 9.45 12.79
CA GLU A 37 3.31 9.64 13.03
C GLU A 37 4.01 10.13 11.75
N PRO A 38 4.89 11.15 11.84
CA PRO A 38 5.65 11.59 10.69
C PRO A 38 6.57 10.47 10.18
N GLY A 39 6.69 10.36 8.86
CA GLY A 39 7.67 9.47 8.23
C GLY A 39 9.08 10.06 8.29
N LEU A 40 10.00 9.45 7.54
CA LEU A 40 11.34 9.99 7.35
C LEU A 40 11.29 11.39 6.70
N ASP A 41 12.15 12.29 7.16
CA ASP A 41 12.35 13.58 6.51
C ASP A 41 13.08 13.43 5.16
N VAL A 42 13.08 14.51 4.37
CA VAL A 42 13.67 14.52 3.02
C VAL A 42 15.19 14.28 3.06
N MET A 43 15.90 14.79 4.07
CA MET A 43 17.35 14.61 4.17
C MET A 43 17.71 13.16 4.50
N GLN A 44 16.96 12.53 5.40
CA GLN A 44 17.09 11.11 5.74
C GLN A 44 16.81 10.23 4.52
N LYS A 45 15.70 10.48 3.81
CA LYS A 45 15.37 9.79 2.56
C LYS A 45 16.48 9.94 1.52
N LYS A 46 17.01 11.16 1.36
CA LYS A 46 18.12 11.45 0.43
C LYS A 46 19.38 10.66 0.80
N ARG A 47 19.81 10.69 2.06
CA ARG A 47 20.97 9.93 2.55
C ARG A 47 20.83 8.43 2.25
N LEU A 48 19.67 7.86 2.59
CA LEU A 48 19.37 6.45 2.37
C LEU A 48 19.41 6.09 0.88
N ALA A 49 18.80 6.92 0.04
CA ALA A 49 18.84 6.73 -1.40
C ALA A 49 20.27 6.84 -1.96
N ASP A 50 21.05 7.83 -1.51
CA ASP A 50 22.45 8.02 -1.90
C ASP A 50 23.32 6.83 -1.52
N ALA A 51 23.07 6.17 -0.39
CA ALA A 51 23.75 4.94 0.01
C ALA A 51 23.51 3.80 -1.00
N ALA A 52 22.27 3.59 -1.43
CA ALA A 52 21.94 2.60 -2.47
C ALA A 52 22.52 2.97 -3.84
N LEU A 53 22.38 4.23 -4.28
CA LEU A 53 22.89 4.68 -5.58
C LEU A 53 24.41 4.57 -5.67
N THR A 54 25.11 4.95 -4.59
CA THR A 54 26.57 4.83 -4.49
C THR A 54 27.00 3.37 -4.52
N ALA A 55 26.34 2.50 -3.76
CA ALA A 55 26.63 1.07 -3.77
C ALA A 55 26.38 0.43 -5.14
N ALA A 56 25.29 0.80 -5.83
CA ALA A 56 24.99 0.31 -7.18
C ALA A 56 26.07 0.73 -8.19
N ARG A 57 26.47 2.00 -8.19
CA ARG A 57 27.54 2.51 -9.07
C ARG A 57 28.87 1.82 -8.79
N ALA A 58 29.26 1.70 -7.51
CA ALA A 58 30.48 1.01 -7.10
C ALA A 58 30.49 -0.47 -7.52
N ALA A 59 29.33 -1.12 -7.54
CA ALA A 59 29.17 -2.49 -8.01
C ALA A 59 29.15 -2.63 -9.55
N GLY A 60 29.15 -1.52 -10.30
CA GLY A 60 29.23 -1.50 -11.77
C GLY A 60 27.90 -1.30 -12.50
N ALA A 61 26.90 -0.71 -11.85
CA ALA A 61 25.68 -0.26 -12.54
C ALA A 61 25.97 0.97 -13.41
N SER A 62 25.52 0.96 -14.67
CA SER A 62 25.52 2.14 -15.54
C SER A 62 24.35 3.08 -15.25
N TYR A 63 23.27 2.54 -14.66
CA TYR A 63 22.14 3.30 -14.15
C TYR A 63 21.56 2.60 -12.92
N ALA A 64 21.06 3.38 -11.95
CA ALA A 64 20.27 2.87 -10.84
C ALA A 64 19.17 3.85 -10.45
N ASP A 65 18.05 3.31 -9.98
CA ASP A 65 17.01 4.05 -9.29
C ASP A 65 16.57 3.35 -8.00
N VAL A 66 16.19 4.16 -7.02
CA VAL A 66 15.78 3.76 -5.68
C VAL A 66 14.42 4.35 -5.41
N ARG A 67 13.50 3.54 -4.90
CA ARG A 67 12.19 3.96 -4.39
C ARG A 67 12.08 3.59 -2.93
N ILE A 68 12.06 4.57 -2.04
CA ILE A 68 11.75 4.38 -0.62
C ILE A 68 10.27 4.71 -0.46
N GLY A 69 9.48 3.78 0.07
CA GLY A 69 8.04 3.92 0.18
C GLY A 69 7.55 3.59 1.58
N ARG A 70 6.72 4.48 2.14
CA ARG A 70 5.86 4.22 3.29
C ARG A 70 4.41 4.33 2.83
N TYR A 71 3.67 3.26 2.97
CA TYR A 71 2.29 3.13 2.54
C TYR A 71 1.42 2.92 3.77
N LEU A 72 0.55 3.89 4.02
CA LEU A 72 -0.39 3.89 5.14
C LEU A 72 -1.79 3.66 4.59
N ASN A 73 -2.56 2.79 5.21
CA ASN A 73 -3.94 2.54 4.82
C ASN A 73 -4.87 2.40 6.03
N GLN A 74 -6.13 2.79 5.83
CA GLN A 74 -7.22 2.51 6.76
C GLN A 74 -8.43 2.03 5.96
N SER A 75 -9.05 0.96 6.42
CA SER A 75 -10.28 0.41 5.85
C SER A 75 -11.33 0.22 6.93
N ILE A 76 -12.56 0.61 6.61
CA ILE A 76 -13.73 0.42 7.45
C ILE A 76 -14.78 -0.28 6.60
N PHE A 77 -15.28 -1.41 7.08
CA PHE A 77 -16.33 -2.17 6.41
C PHE A 77 -17.56 -2.23 7.29
N THR A 78 -18.72 -2.01 6.70
CA THR A 78 -20.00 -2.12 7.38
C THR A 78 -20.96 -2.99 6.57
N ARG A 79 -21.92 -3.56 7.27
CA ARG A 79 -23.00 -4.36 6.72
C ARG A 79 -24.28 -4.01 7.47
N GLU A 80 -25.26 -3.50 6.74
CA GLU A 80 -26.50 -2.94 7.26
C GLU A 80 -26.25 -2.00 8.45
N LYS A 81 -26.53 -2.46 9.67
CA LYS A 81 -26.45 -1.68 10.92
C LYS A 81 -25.18 -1.96 11.72
N GLN A 82 -24.26 -2.76 11.19
CA GLN A 82 -23.14 -3.32 11.93
C GLN A 82 -21.82 -2.92 11.27
N VAL A 83 -20.87 -2.47 12.08
CA VAL A 83 -19.46 -2.40 11.67
C VAL A 83 -18.91 -3.82 11.66
N GLN A 84 -18.35 -4.24 10.53
CA GLN A 84 -17.80 -5.59 10.35
C GLN A 84 -16.32 -5.64 10.72
N SER A 85 -15.55 -4.65 10.26
CA SER A 85 -14.14 -4.56 10.55
C SER A 85 -13.62 -3.14 10.38
N ILE A 86 -12.60 -2.83 11.17
CA ILE A 86 -11.78 -1.64 11.04
C ILE A 86 -10.33 -2.14 11.04
N ALA A 87 -9.56 -1.79 10.03
CA ALA A 87 -8.15 -2.16 9.95
C ALA A 87 -7.32 -0.94 9.54
N SER A 88 -6.19 -0.76 10.21
CA SER A 88 -5.15 0.20 9.85
C SER A 88 -3.87 -0.56 9.54
N GLY A 89 -3.20 -0.19 8.45
CA GLY A 89 -2.03 -0.89 7.93
C GLY A 89 -0.89 0.05 7.59
N GLU A 90 0.33 -0.44 7.77
CA GLU A 90 1.57 0.23 7.37
C GLU A 90 2.48 -0.76 6.62
N SER A 91 2.99 -0.33 5.48
CA SER A 91 4.08 -1.01 4.76
C SER A 91 5.22 -0.04 4.54
N PHE A 92 6.44 -0.43 4.91
CA PHE A 92 7.62 0.42 4.77
C PHE A 92 8.78 -0.39 4.19
N GLY A 93 9.42 0.14 3.15
CA GLY A 93 10.50 -0.55 2.47
C GLY A 93 11.15 0.27 1.37
N ALA A 94 12.13 -0.34 0.71
CA ALA A 94 12.80 0.23 -0.43
C ALA A 94 12.95 -0.79 -1.57
N GLY A 95 12.82 -0.33 -2.80
CA GLY A 95 13.16 -1.07 -4.01
C GLY A 95 14.30 -0.40 -4.75
N VAL A 96 15.29 -1.18 -5.20
CA VAL A 96 16.41 -0.72 -6.01
C VAL A 96 16.38 -1.43 -7.35
N ARG A 97 16.32 -0.67 -8.44
CA ARG A 97 16.42 -1.16 -9.81
C ARG A 97 17.71 -0.66 -10.44
N VAL A 98 18.43 -1.53 -11.13
CA VAL A 98 19.72 -1.19 -11.74
C VAL A 98 19.83 -1.72 -13.16
N LEU A 99 20.59 -1.02 -13.98
CA LEU A 99 21.08 -1.49 -15.26
C LEU A 99 22.58 -1.77 -15.09
N ALA A 100 23.02 -3.01 -15.31
CA ALA A 100 24.42 -3.39 -15.27
C ALA A 100 24.72 -4.43 -16.36
N GLY A 101 25.81 -4.24 -17.10
CA GLY A 101 26.17 -5.11 -18.22
C GLY A 101 25.11 -5.17 -19.34
N GLY A 102 24.28 -4.13 -19.49
CA GLY A 102 23.19 -4.09 -20.46
C GLY A 102 21.89 -4.75 -19.99
N SER A 103 21.80 -5.26 -18.76
CA SER A 103 20.62 -5.97 -18.25
C SER A 103 20.02 -5.33 -17.01
N TRP A 104 18.71 -5.50 -16.87
CA TRP A 104 18.01 -5.08 -15.65
C TRP A 104 18.22 -6.07 -14.50
N GLY A 105 18.33 -5.51 -13.31
CA GLY A 105 18.25 -6.21 -12.05
C GLY A 105 17.43 -5.41 -11.04
N PHE A 106 16.80 -6.10 -10.10
CA PHE A 106 15.94 -5.50 -9.10
C PHE A 106 16.04 -6.27 -7.79
N ALA A 107 16.04 -5.53 -6.67
CA ALA A 107 15.89 -6.10 -5.34
C ALA A 107 15.06 -5.16 -4.45
N ALA A 108 14.35 -5.73 -3.49
CA ALA A 108 13.58 -4.98 -2.50
C ALA A 108 13.96 -5.42 -1.07
N THR A 109 13.77 -4.51 -0.11
CA THR A 109 14.08 -4.75 1.30
C THR A 109 13.11 -3.96 2.21
N ASN A 110 12.80 -4.51 3.38
CA ASN A 110 12.17 -3.79 4.49
C ASN A 110 13.19 -3.30 5.54
N ASP A 111 14.47 -3.68 5.41
CA ASP A 111 15.58 -3.05 6.15
C ASP A 111 15.93 -1.71 5.47
N VAL A 112 15.26 -0.65 5.91
CA VAL A 112 15.46 0.73 5.41
C VAL A 112 16.56 1.44 6.20
N SER A 113 17.74 0.83 6.21
CA SER A 113 18.99 1.42 6.73
C SER A 113 19.99 1.61 5.60
N ASP A 114 21.04 2.42 5.81
CA ASP A 114 22.12 2.61 4.82
C ASP A 114 22.69 1.24 4.36
N LYS A 115 22.88 0.30 5.30
CA LYS A 115 23.39 -1.04 5.02
C LYS A 115 22.38 -1.90 4.27
N GLY A 116 21.12 -1.88 4.67
CA GLY A 116 20.04 -2.63 4.02
C GLY A 116 19.86 -2.22 2.56
N LEU A 117 19.85 -0.91 2.31
CA LEU A 117 19.72 -0.34 0.96
C LEU A 117 20.97 -0.60 0.10
N ALA A 118 22.17 -0.46 0.65
CA ALA A 118 23.40 -0.80 -0.05
C ALA A 118 23.44 -2.30 -0.42
N LYS A 119 23.02 -3.19 0.48
CA LYS A 119 22.92 -4.63 0.23
C LYS A 119 21.92 -4.96 -0.86
N ALA A 120 20.73 -4.33 -0.84
CA ALA A 120 19.73 -4.49 -1.90
C ALA A 120 20.28 -4.03 -3.26
N ALA A 121 20.98 -2.89 -3.31
CA ALA A 121 21.62 -2.40 -4.53
C ALA A 121 22.66 -3.38 -5.08
N GLN A 122 23.54 -3.90 -4.24
CA GLN A 122 24.54 -4.90 -4.64
C GLN A 122 23.91 -6.18 -5.17
N LEU A 123 22.83 -6.66 -4.54
CA LEU A 123 22.08 -7.82 -4.99
C LEU A 123 21.43 -7.56 -6.36
N ALA A 124 20.80 -6.40 -6.54
CA ALA A 124 20.21 -6.02 -7.83
C ALA A 124 21.28 -6.02 -8.94
N VAL A 125 22.50 -5.54 -8.67
CA VAL A 125 23.60 -5.55 -9.65
C VAL A 125 24.07 -6.97 -9.95
N ALA A 126 24.17 -7.84 -8.94
CA ALA A 126 24.52 -9.24 -9.15
C ALA A 126 23.49 -9.95 -10.05
N MET A 127 22.19 -9.69 -9.84
CA MET A 127 21.12 -10.21 -10.68
C MET A 127 21.19 -9.68 -12.11
N ALA A 128 21.42 -8.37 -12.29
CA ALA A 128 21.62 -7.77 -13.61
C ALA A 128 22.78 -8.43 -14.37
N LYS A 129 23.95 -8.58 -13.73
CA LYS A 129 25.13 -9.23 -14.34
C LYS A 129 24.91 -10.70 -14.66
N ALA A 130 24.10 -11.43 -13.88
CA ALA A 130 23.72 -12.80 -14.20
C ALA A 130 22.84 -12.85 -15.45
N ASN A 131 21.84 -11.98 -15.55
CA ASN A 131 20.95 -11.88 -16.70
C ASN A 131 21.69 -11.46 -17.99
N ALA A 132 22.72 -10.62 -17.87
CA ALA A 132 23.54 -10.17 -19.00
C ALA A 132 24.20 -11.29 -19.79
N LYS A 133 24.44 -12.45 -19.17
CA LYS A 133 25.07 -13.61 -19.83
C LYS A 133 24.18 -14.27 -20.88
N ILE A 134 22.86 -14.14 -20.75
CA ILE A 134 21.87 -14.79 -21.62
C ILE A 134 21.06 -13.78 -22.44
N GLN A 135 21.29 -12.48 -22.22
CA GLN A 135 20.62 -11.42 -22.96
C GLN A 135 21.23 -11.29 -24.36
N LYS A 136 20.37 -11.29 -25.39
CA LYS A 136 20.79 -11.18 -26.79
C LYS A 136 21.18 -9.76 -27.18
N GLU A 137 20.41 -8.78 -26.73
CA GLU A 137 20.59 -7.37 -27.09
C GLU A 137 20.59 -6.51 -25.83
N PRO A 138 21.60 -5.66 -25.57
CA PRO A 138 21.68 -4.85 -24.36
C PRO A 138 20.57 -3.78 -24.32
N VAL A 139 20.05 -3.52 -23.13
CA VAL A 139 19.13 -2.40 -22.88
C VAL A 139 19.90 -1.09 -23.02
N GLN A 140 19.39 -0.21 -23.85
CA GLN A 140 19.89 1.16 -24.04
C GLN A 140 18.81 2.13 -23.57
N LEU A 141 19.16 2.96 -22.59
CA LEU A 141 18.27 4.03 -22.14
C LEU A 141 18.38 5.22 -23.10
N ALA A 142 17.25 5.84 -23.42
CA ALA A 142 17.26 7.15 -24.05
C ALA A 142 17.97 8.15 -23.14
N ALA A 143 18.77 9.04 -23.75
CA ALA A 143 19.42 10.11 -23.00
C ALA A 143 18.34 10.99 -22.35
N GLN A 144 18.36 11.09 -21.02
CA GLN A 144 17.44 11.89 -20.25
C GLN A 144 18.18 12.61 -19.14
N ARG A 145 17.85 13.89 -18.95
CA ARG A 145 18.36 14.69 -17.84
C ARG A 145 17.50 14.43 -16.60
N GLY A 146 18.14 14.24 -15.44
CA GLY A 146 17.42 14.17 -14.18
C GLY A 146 16.68 15.47 -13.85
N TYR A 147 15.62 15.34 -13.05
CA TYR A 147 14.75 16.47 -12.71
C TYR A 147 15.25 17.30 -11.51
N GLY A 148 16.40 16.95 -10.92
CA GLY A 148 16.88 17.58 -9.69
C GLY A 148 15.99 17.22 -8.50
N GLU A 149 15.93 18.13 -7.52
CA GLU A 149 15.08 17.97 -6.33
C GLU A 149 13.67 18.51 -6.59
N VAL A 150 12.67 17.64 -6.51
CA VAL A 150 11.26 17.97 -6.76
C VAL A 150 10.39 17.42 -5.64
N SER A 151 9.35 18.17 -5.26
CA SER A 151 8.36 17.71 -4.28
C SER A 151 6.94 17.89 -4.81
N TRP A 152 6.06 16.93 -4.52
CA TRP A 152 4.63 17.03 -4.81
C TRP A 152 3.80 16.44 -3.68
N ARG A 153 2.70 17.10 -3.34
CA ARG A 153 1.75 16.61 -2.34
C ARG A 153 0.32 16.74 -2.86
N THR A 154 -0.56 15.79 -2.54
CA THR A 154 -1.98 15.91 -2.86
C THR A 154 -2.53 17.17 -2.17
N PRO A 155 -3.17 18.10 -2.90
CA PRO A 155 -3.80 19.25 -2.25
C PRO A 155 -5.03 18.77 -1.47
N ILE A 156 -4.91 18.73 -0.15
CA ILE A 156 -5.98 18.32 0.78
C ILE A 156 -6.32 19.46 1.74
N ARG A 157 -7.59 19.52 2.15
CA ARG A 157 -8.04 20.45 3.21
C ARG A 157 -7.85 19.86 4.61
N GLN A 158 -8.00 18.55 4.74
CA GLN A 158 -7.89 17.80 5.99
C GLN A 158 -7.33 16.41 5.67
N ASN A 159 -6.43 15.92 6.52
CA ASN A 159 -5.94 14.56 6.39
C ASN A 159 -7.03 13.58 6.85
N ALA A 160 -7.36 12.62 5.99
CA ALA A 160 -8.41 11.65 6.26
C ALA A 160 -8.11 10.79 7.50
N PHE A 161 -6.84 10.61 7.90
CA PHE A 161 -6.49 9.88 9.13
C PHE A 161 -6.70 10.70 10.41
N GLU A 162 -6.73 12.03 10.34
CA GLU A 162 -7.06 12.89 11.48
C GLU A 162 -8.55 12.84 11.84
N VAL A 163 -9.40 12.47 10.88
CA VAL A 163 -10.84 12.29 11.14
C VAL A 163 -11.03 11.05 12.03
N PRO A 164 -11.74 11.17 13.18
CA PRO A 164 -11.96 10.04 14.08
C PRO A 164 -12.64 8.86 13.39
N VAL A 165 -12.19 7.64 13.72
CA VAL A 165 -12.76 6.40 13.17
C VAL A 165 -14.27 6.30 13.41
N ALA A 166 -14.73 6.72 14.59
CA ALA A 166 -16.15 6.73 14.92
C ALA A 166 -16.99 7.54 13.92
N GLN A 167 -16.56 8.77 13.60
CA GLN A 167 -17.28 9.63 12.65
C GLN A 167 -17.37 9.01 11.25
N LYS A 168 -16.32 8.30 10.82
CA LYS A 168 -16.30 7.59 9.54
C LYS A 168 -17.24 6.39 9.55
N ALA A 169 -17.26 5.62 10.63
CA ALA A 169 -18.16 4.50 10.80
C ALA A 169 -19.62 4.98 10.82
N ASP A 170 -19.91 6.07 11.55
CA ASP A 170 -21.23 6.69 11.61
C ASP A 170 -21.69 7.16 10.23
N LEU A 171 -20.80 7.74 9.41
CA LEU A 171 -21.11 8.12 8.03
C LEU A 171 -21.55 6.91 7.18
N LEU A 172 -20.82 5.79 7.27
CA LEU A 172 -21.14 4.57 6.53
C LEU A 172 -22.46 3.94 7.00
N LEU A 173 -22.68 3.86 8.32
CA LEU A 173 -23.91 3.34 8.90
C LEU A 173 -25.12 4.21 8.57
N ALA A 174 -24.96 5.54 8.55
CA ALA A 174 -26.00 6.47 8.14
C ALA A 174 -26.39 6.27 6.67
N ALA A 175 -25.42 6.08 5.78
CA ALA A 175 -25.69 5.77 4.37
C ALA A 175 -26.45 4.44 4.21
N ASN A 176 -26.06 3.40 4.95
CA ASN A 176 -26.77 2.13 4.95
C ASN A 176 -28.21 2.27 5.46
N ALA A 177 -28.40 3.02 6.55
CA ALA A 177 -29.72 3.25 7.13
C ALA A 177 -30.67 3.94 6.14
N GLN A 178 -30.19 4.91 5.36
CA GLN A 178 -30.98 5.55 4.31
C GLN A 178 -31.36 4.58 3.19
N ALA A 179 -30.45 3.72 2.74
CA ALA A 179 -30.76 2.72 1.73
C ALA A 179 -31.80 1.70 2.23
N LEU A 180 -31.69 1.24 3.48
CA LEU A 180 -32.67 0.35 4.12
C LEU A 180 -34.04 1.01 4.26
N ALA A 181 -34.09 2.28 4.67
CA ALA A 181 -35.35 3.04 4.77
C ALA A 181 -36.05 3.20 3.42
N ASN A 182 -35.29 3.19 2.32
CA ASN A 182 -35.80 3.24 0.94
C ASN A 182 -36.09 1.84 0.34
N GLY A 183 -36.18 0.80 1.17
CA GLY A 183 -36.62 -0.53 0.74
C GLY A 183 -35.51 -1.48 0.29
N ALA A 184 -34.23 -1.15 0.49
CA ALA A 184 -33.16 -2.12 0.32
C ALA A 184 -33.26 -3.25 1.35
N ASN A 185 -32.89 -4.46 0.95
CA ASN A 185 -32.84 -5.62 1.84
C ASN A 185 -31.44 -5.84 2.43
N PHE A 186 -30.40 -5.57 1.63
CA PHE A 186 -29.01 -5.71 2.04
C PHE A 186 -28.19 -4.50 1.58
N VAL A 187 -27.30 -4.03 2.45
CA VAL A 187 -26.42 -2.90 2.15
C VAL A 187 -25.06 -3.15 2.77
N ASN A 188 -24.02 -3.11 1.95
CA ASN A 188 -22.64 -3.10 2.44
C ASN A 188 -22.01 -1.77 2.04
N SER A 189 -21.29 -1.12 2.95
CA SER A 189 -20.52 0.08 2.62
C SER A 189 -19.15 0.04 3.25
N SER A 190 -18.21 0.64 2.53
CA SER A 190 -16.79 0.61 2.86
C SER A 190 -16.16 1.97 2.63
N LEU A 191 -15.17 2.30 3.46
CA LEU A 191 -14.31 3.44 3.27
C LEU A 191 -12.86 2.96 3.23
N PHE A 192 -12.17 3.26 2.14
CA PHE A 192 -10.74 3.04 2.00
C PHE A 192 -10.02 4.38 1.99
N GLN A 193 -8.92 4.46 2.72
CA GLN A 193 -8.11 5.67 2.83
C GLN A 193 -6.65 5.26 2.74
N ILE A 194 -5.88 5.96 1.92
CA ILE A 194 -4.47 5.68 1.76
C ILE A 194 -3.65 6.96 1.77
N ASN A 195 -2.43 6.83 2.30
CA ASN A 195 -1.37 7.82 2.16
C ASN A 195 -0.10 7.10 1.68
N GLU A 196 0.40 7.48 0.50
CA GLU A 196 1.64 6.99 -0.07
C GLU A 196 2.72 8.06 0.04
N GLN A 197 3.68 7.83 0.92
CA GLN A 197 4.87 8.66 1.07
C GLN A 197 5.99 7.98 0.28
N LYS A 198 6.35 8.55 -0.88
CA LYS A 198 7.31 7.96 -1.82
C LYS A 198 8.48 8.89 -2.03
N TYR A 199 9.67 8.32 -2.02
CA TYR A 199 10.89 9.02 -2.38
C TYR A 199 11.57 8.26 -3.51
N PHE A 200 11.70 8.91 -4.66
CA PHE A 200 12.40 8.37 -5.83
C PHE A 200 13.75 9.08 -5.96
N ALA A 201 14.81 8.32 -6.19
CA ALA A 201 16.09 8.89 -6.60
C ALA A 201 16.75 8.05 -7.68
N SER A 202 17.49 8.68 -8.59
CA SER A 202 18.20 7.96 -9.65
C SER A 202 19.58 8.53 -9.92
N THR A 203 20.42 7.71 -10.55
CA THR A 203 21.79 8.10 -10.94
C THR A 203 21.83 9.19 -12.02
N ASP A 204 20.70 9.52 -12.66
CA ASP A 204 20.58 10.65 -13.60
C ASP A 204 20.43 12.02 -12.91
N GLY A 205 20.30 12.04 -11.58
CA GLY A 205 20.20 13.26 -10.78
C GLY A 205 18.77 13.67 -10.40
N SER A 206 17.78 12.78 -10.52
CA SER A 206 16.44 13.00 -10.01
C SER A 206 16.33 12.63 -8.52
N TYR A 207 15.66 13.46 -7.73
CA TYR A 207 15.32 13.27 -6.32
C TYR A 207 13.90 13.81 -6.08
N ILE A 208 12.91 12.92 -6.00
CA ILE A 208 11.50 13.29 -6.05
C ILE A 208 10.80 12.78 -4.78
N ASP A 209 10.31 13.71 -3.96
CA ASP A 209 9.52 13.44 -2.77
C ASP A 209 8.02 13.60 -3.08
N GLN A 210 7.24 12.56 -2.85
CA GLN A 210 5.80 12.55 -3.14
C GLN A 210 5.01 12.14 -1.90
N ASP A 211 3.93 12.88 -1.65
CA ASP A 211 2.97 12.60 -0.58
C ASP A 211 1.56 12.53 -1.17
N VAL A 212 1.08 11.31 -1.39
CA VAL A 212 -0.16 11.07 -2.15
C VAL A 212 -1.26 10.56 -1.23
N HIS A 213 -2.32 11.35 -1.06
CA HIS A 213 -3.53 10.94 -0.36
C HIS A 213 -4.64 10.55 -1.33
N ARG A 214 -5.34 9.45 -1.04
CA ARG A 214 -6.57 9.05 -1.76
C ARG A 214 -7.60 8.51 -0.77
N ILE A 215 -8.87 8.75 -1.08
CA ILE A 215 -10.00 8.18 -0.35
C ILE A 215 -10.96 7.56 -1.36
N TRP A 216 -11.54 6.43 -0.99
CA TRP A 216 -12.54 5.74 -1.80
C TRP A 216 -13.68 5.26 -0.90
N PRO A 217 -14.75 6.05 -0.77
CA PRO A 217 -16.01 5.57 -0.23
C PRO A 217 -16.76 4.77 -1.29
N THR A 218 -17.28 3.60 -0.93
CA THR A 218 -18.05 2.75 -1.84
C THR A 218 -19.13 1.98 -1.09
N PHE A 219 -20.16 1.53 -1.79
CA PHE A 219 -21.22 0.71 -1.23
C PHE A 219 -21.88 -0.15 -2.32
N SER A 220 -22.58 -1.18 -1.89
CA SER A 220 -23.45 -2.01 -2.72
C SER A 220 -24.80 -2.20 -2.03
N VAL A 221 -25.88 -1.97 -2.77
CA VAL A 221 -27.26 -2.00 -2.29
C VAL A 221 -28.03 -3.06 -3.07
N THR A 222 -28.68 -3.99 -2.37
CA THR A 222 -29.51 -5.04 -2.97
C THR A 222 -30.96 -4.93 -2.50
N ALA A 223 -31.88 -4.93 -3.45
CA ALA A 223 -33.32 -5.02 -3.21
C ALA A 223 -33.85 -6.36 -3.74
N ILE A 224 -34.84 -6.92 -3.05
CA ILE A 224 -35.48 -8.20 -3.32
C ILE A 224 -36.98 -7.97 -3.38
N ASP A 225 -37.56 -8.26 -4.53
CA ASP A 225 -39.00 -8.41 -4.66
C ASP A 225 -39.39 -9.82 -4.21
N ARG A 226 -39.99 -9.93 -3.01
CA ARG A 226 -40.41 -11.22 -2.43
C ARG A 226 -41.53 -11.88 -3.21
N ALA A 227 -42.37 -11.13 -3.93
CA ALA A 227 -43.49 -11.70 -4.68
C ALA A 227 -42.99 -12.43 -5.94
N SER A 228 -42.01 -11.85 -6.65
CA SER A 228 -41.43 -12.47 -7.85
C SER A 228 -40.16 -13.28 -7.59
N GLY A 229 -39.57 -13.18 -6.40
CA GLY A 229 -38.27 -13.77 -6.06
C GLY A 229 -37.07 -13.10 -6.75
N LYS A 230 -37.28 -11.99 -7.47
CA LYS A 230 -36.22 -11.27 -8.19
C LYS A 230 -35.43 -10.41 -7.23
N PHE A 231 -34.13 -10.30 -7.47
CA PHE A 231 -33.26 -9.36 -6.79
C PHE A 231 -32.50 -8.49 -7.79
N LYS A 232 -32.15 -7.28 -7.35
CA LYS A 232 -31.32 -6.34 -8.10
C LYS A 232 -30.31 -5.70 -7.15
N THR A 233 -29.08 -5.60 -7.62
CA THR A 233 -27.97 -4.97 -6.90
C THR A 233 -27.48 -3.76 -7.69
N ARG A 234 -27.13 -2.69 -6.98
CA ARG A 234 -26.47 -1.52 -7.53
C ARG A 234 -25.27 -1.17 -6.67
N ASP A 235 -24.15 -0.90 -7.34
CA ASP A 235 -22.93 -0.43 -6.71
C ASP A 235 -22.87 1.10 -6.75
N ALA A 236 -22.03 1.65 -5.87
CA ALA A 236 -21.68 3.06 -5.88
C ALA A 236 -21.08 3.48 -7.23
N LEU A 237 -21.27 4.74 -7.59
CA LEU A 237 -20.72 5.32 -8.84
C LEU A 237 -19.24 5.75 -8.70
N SER A 238 -18.65 5.61 -7.51
CA SER A 238 -17.29 6.02 -7.19
C SER A 238 -16.26 5.02 -7.73
N ALA A 239 -15.32 5.51 -8.55
CA ALA A 239 -14.14 4.75 -8.94
C ALA A 239 -13.02 4.90 -7.87
N PRO A 240 -12.21 3.85 -7.66
CA PRO A 240 -11.05 3.89 -6.75
C PRO A 240 -9.89 4.77 -7.24
#